data_AF-A0A502BHV0-F1
#
_entry.id   AF-A0A502BHV0-F1
#
_cell.length_a   1.000
_cell.length_b   1.000
_cell.length_c   1.000
_cell.angle_alpha   90.00
_cell.angle_beta   90.00
_cell.angle_gamma   90.00
#
_symmetry.space_group_name_H-M   'P 1'
#
loop_
_entity.id
_entity.type
_entity.pdbx_description
1 polymer ?
#
loop_
_entity_poly.entity_id
_entity_poly.type
_entity_poly.pdbx_seq_one_letter_code
_entity_poly.pdbx_strand_id
1 'polypeptide(L)'
;MMRLILLWVSFVGVILFGYIFKEIYNINDQIIWLILISIGLYVIYYHFNFRISEIEMRVTKPDYSHIKSQIEEKERHKPQHRQPTSLADGGAIVSWINEAHEILFDDYRWFGAVLNQHVSEPWAIEEINDTFADGIASPDIGRQYHVWYNACQIGKIQVTLGSYSSLHPERFSKNRRADVAIWLNYLNFVPYADALSLISQIILYTGSYDISDGNPARVRALNLASNALSSHLWEVIREADYSPRFDYSYEGPYELLQHIVDIWSENGTDPYQKWGGDR
;
A
#
# COMPACT_ATOMS: atom_id res chain seq x y z
N MET A 1 8.73 -6.70 -23.62
CA MET A 1 9.13 -7.71 -24.64
C MET A 1 8.71 -9.14 -24.24
N MET A 2 8.96 -9.58 -23.00
CA MET A 2 8.61 -10.94 -22.51
C MET A 2 7.11 -11.30 -22.56
N ARG A 3 6.21 -10.34 -22.28
CA ARG A 3 4.74 -10.54 -22.37
C ARG A 3 4.26 -10.84 -23.79
N LEU A 4 4.92 -10.30 -24.81
CA LEU A 4 4.55 -10.52 -26.22
C LEU A 4 4.89 -11.96 -26.65
N ILE A 5 6.03 -12.48 -26.19
CA ILE A 5 6.51 -13.83 -26.50
C ILE A 5 5.60 -14.89 -25.86
N LEU A 6 5.21 -14.70 -24.59
CA LEU A 6 4.28 -15.61 -23.90
C LEU A 6 2.90 -15.69 -24.58
N LEU A 7 2.44 -14.58 -25.15
CA LEU A 7 1.15 -14.50 -25.83
C LEU A 7 1.19 -15.27 -27.17
N TRP A 8 2.27 -15.15 -27.92
CA TRP A 8 2.50 -15.94 -29.15
C TRP A 8 2.65 -17.44 -28.87
N VAL A 9 3.39 -17.81 -27.83
CA VAL A 9 3.53 -19.22 -27.42
C VAL A 9 2.18 -19.82 -27.01
N SER A 10 1.37 -19.07 -26.27
CA SER A 10 0.02 -19.49 -25.87
C SER A 10 -0.90 -19.65 -27.07
N PHE A 11 -0.83 -18.72 -28.04
CA PHE A 11 -1.63 -18.78 -29.27
C PHE A 11 -1.29 -20.00 -30.12
N VAL A 12 0.00 -20.29 -30.31
CA VAL A 12 0.47 -21.50 -31.01
C VAL A 12 0.06 -22.77 -30.27
N GLY A 13 0.12 -22.77 -28.94
CA GLY A 13 -0.34 -23.88 -28.11
C GLY A 13 -1.83 -24.18 -28.26
N VAL A 14 -2.68 -23.15 -28.29
CA VAL A 14 -4.14 -23.30 -28.50
C VAL A 14 -4.45 -23.86 -29.90
N ILE A 15 -3.73 -23.42 -30.93
CA ILE A 15 -3.89 -23.94 -32.30
C ILE A 15 -3.50 -25.44 -32.36
N LEU A 16 -2.34 -25.79 -31.80
CA LEU A 16 -1.87 -27.18 -31.74
C LEU A 16 -2.86 -28.08 -30.99
N PHE A 17 -3.36 -27.63 -29.84
CA PHE A 17 -4.32 -28.38 -29.05
C PHE A 17 -5.66 -28.56 -29.79
N GLY A 18 -6.12 -27.52 -30.49
CA GLY A 18 -7.31 -27.59 -31.34
C GLY A 18 -7.21 -28.60 -32.48
N TYR A 19 -6.03 -28.72 -33.11
CA TYR A 19 -5.77 -29.72 -34.14
C TYR A 19 -5.71 -31.15 -33.59
N ILE A 20 -5.14 -31.36 -32.41
CA ILE A 20 -5.13 -32.68 -31.75
C ILE A 20 -6.58 -33.10 -31.40
N PHE A 21 -7.39 -32.17 -30.88
CA PHE A 21 -8.79 -32.45 -30.55
C PHE A 21 -9.65 -32.75 -31.79
N LYS A 22 -9.36 -32.10 -32.92
CA LYS A 22 -9.99 -32.38 -34.22
C LYS A 22 -9.86 -33.86 -34.60
N GLU A 23 -8.64 -34.38 -34.50
CA GLU A 23 -8.29 -35.73 -34.94
C GLU A 23 -8.94 -36.79 -34.07
N ILE A 24 -9.04 -36.54 -32.76
CA ILE A 24 -9.66 -37.45 -31.79
C ILE A 24 -11.19 -37.50 -31.94
N TYR A 25 -11.85 -36.36 -32.23
CA TYR A 25 -13.31 -36.25 -32.21
C TYR A 25 -13.96 -36.10 -33.58
N ASN A 26 -13.17 -36.20 -34.67
CA ASN A 26 -13.62 -36.08 -36.06
C ASN A 26 -14.45 -34.80 -36.32
N ILE A 27 -13.99 -33.69 -35.74
CA ILE A 27 -14.69 -32.40 -35.79
C ILE A 27 -14.51 -31.79 -37.18
N ASN A 28 -15.61 -31.31 -37.77
CA ASN A 28 -15.61 -30.62 -39.06
C ASN A 28 -14.72 -29.36 -39.02
N ASP A 29 -13.88 -29.20 -40.04
CA ASP A 29 -12.98 -28.07 -40.26
C ASP A 29 -13.66 -26.70 -40.10
N GLN A 30 -14.93 -26.59 -40.52
CA GLN A 30 -15.70 -25.36 -40.40
C GLN A 30 -15.89 -24.92 -38.94
N ILE A 31 -16.03 -25.88 -38.00
CA ILE A 31 -16.21 -25.60 -36.57
C ILE A 31 -14.91 -25.07 -35.97
N ILE A 32 -13.76 -25.59 -36.40
CA ILE A 32 -12.44 -25.13 -35.93
C ILE A 32 -12.16 -23.71 -36.41
N TRP A 33 -12.48 -23.42 -37.67
CA TRP A 33 -12.36 -22.06 -38.20
C TRP A 33 -13.25 -21.08 -37.43
N LEU A 34 -14.49 -21.46 -37.11
CA LEU A 34 -15.38 -20.62 -36.30
C LEU A 34 -14.83 -20.36 -34.89
N ILE A 35 -14.24 -21.36 -34.24
CA ILE A 35 -13.60 -21.20 -32.92
C ILE A 35 -12.41 -20.25 -33.01
N LEU A 36 -11.52 -20.43 -33.99
CA LEU A 36 -10.33 -19.60 -34.17
C LEU A 36 -10.71 -18.14 -34.47
N ILE A 37 -11.71 -17.92 -35.34
CA ILE A 37 -12.23 -16.58 -35.63
C ILE A 37 -12.84 -15.96 -34.37
N SER A 38 -13.60 -16.72 -33.59
CA SER A 38 -14.21 -16.23 -32.34
C SER A 38 -13.17 -15.82 -31.30
N ILE A 39 -12.11 -16.61 -31.12
CA ILE A 39 -10.99 -16.27 -30.23
C ILE A 39 -10.25 -15.04 -30.76
N GLY A 40 -9.98 -14.96 -32.07
CA GLY A 40 -9.34 -13.81 -32.68
C GLY A 40 -10.14 -12.52 -32.49
N LEU A 41 -11.45 -12.56 -32.73
CA LEU A 41 -12.36 -11.43 -32.51
C LEU A 41 -12.42 -11.04 -31.04
N TYR A 42 -12.41 -12.01 -30.11
CA TYR A 42 -12.38 -11.73 -28.67
C TYR A 42 -11.09 -11.02 -28.25
N VAL A 43 -9.92 -11.47 -28.75
CA VAL A 43 -8.63 -10.83 -28.48
C VAL A 43 -8.58 -9.41 -29.05
N ILE A 44 -9.07 -9.22 -30.27
CA ILE A 44 -9.15 -7.89 -30.91
C ILE A 44 -10.08 -6.97 -30.11
N TYR A 45 -11.27 -7.45 -29.73
CA TYR A 45 -12.24 -6.71 -28.91
C TYR A 45 -11.63 -6.29 -27.57
N TYR A 46 -10.96 -7.22 -26.88
CA TYR A 46 -10.29 -6.94 -25.61
C TYR A 46 -9.20 -5.87 -25.75
N HIS A 47 -8.35 -5.99 -26.78
CA HIS A 47 -7.31 -4.98 -27.05
C HIS A 47 -7.89 -3.62 -27.45
N PHE A 48 -8.97 -3.60 -28.22
CA PHE A 48 -9.61 -2.37 -28.64
C PHE A 48 -10.26 -1.65 -27.46
N ASN A 49 -11.01 -2.37 -26.61
CA ASN A 49 -11.57 -1.81 -25.38
C ASN A 49 -10.50 -1.30 -24.41
N PHE A 50 -9.41 -2.04 -24.24
CA PHE A 50 -8.29 -1.61 -23.39
C PHE A 50 -7.72 -0.27 -23.90
N ARG A 51 -7.45 -0.15 -25.21
CA ARG A 51 -6.94 1.09 -25.80
C ARG A 51 -7.96 2.24 -25.77
N ILE A 52 -9.24 1.95 -26.02
CA ILE A 52 -10.31 2.95 -25.91
C ILE A 52 -10.35 3.48 -24.48
N SER A 53 -10.29 2.62 -23.46
CA SER A 53 -10.30 3.03 -22.05
C SER A 53 -9.07 3.88 -21.68
N GLU A 54 -7.88 3.55 -22.19
CA GLU A 54 -6.67 4.37 -22.02
C GLU A 54 -6.79 5.74 -22.71
N ILE A 55 -7.44 5.80 -23.88
CA ILE A 55 -7.68 7.07 -24.60
C ILE A 55 -8.76 7.89 -23.91
N GLU A 56 -9.85 7.26 -23.44
CA GLU A 56 -10.93 7.90 -22.71
C GLU A 56 -10.40 8.51 -21.40
N MET A 57 -9.55 7.81 -20.66
CA MET A 57 -8.85 8.39 -19.49
C MET A 57 -7.95 9.59 -19.84
N ARG A 58 -7.42 9.69 -21.07
CA ARG A 58 -6.58 10.82 -21.50
C ARG A 58 -7.38 12.00 -22.07
N VAL A 59 -8.57 11.75 -22.63
CA VAL A 59 -9.37 12.76 -23.33
C VAL A 59 -10.45 13.35 -22.42
N THR A 60 -11.04 12.56 -21.55
CA THR A 60 -11.92 13.04 -20.47
C THR A 60 -11.06 13.33 -19.25
N LYS A 61 -10.89 14.61 -18.89
CA LYS A 61 -10.34 14.96 -17.57
C LYS A 61 -11.16 14.24 -16.51
N PRO A 62 -10.54 13.44 -15.61
CA PRO A 62 -11.30 12.75 -14.59
C PRO A 62 -12.04 13.79 -13.74
N ASP A 63 -13.35 13.61 -13.58
CA ASP A 63 -14.15 14.48 -12.74
C ASP A 63 -13.85 14.17 -11.27
N TYR A 64 -12.98 14.97 -10.67
CA TYR A 64 -12.64 14.89 -9.26
C TYR A 64 -13.57 15.70 -8.35
N SER A 65 -14.68 16.25 -8.85
CA SER A 65 -15.60 17.08 -8.06
C SER A 65 -16.07 16.37 -6.79
N HIS A 66 -16.44 15.09 -6.90
CA HIS A 66 -16.83 14.28 -5.74
C HIS A 66 -15.67 14.09 -4.75
N ILE A 67 -14.47 13.76 -5.23
CA ILE A 67 -13.28 13.59 -4.37
C ILE A 67 -12.95 14.90 -3.64
N LYS A 68 -12.95 16.03 -4.36
CA LYS A 68 -12.74 17.35 -3.78
C LYS A 68 -13.80 17.67 -2.72
N SER A 69 -15.08 17.39 -2.99
CA SER A 69 -16.15 17.60 -1.98
C SER A 69 -15.92 16.76 -0.72
N GLN A 70 -15.42 15.52 -0.85
CA GLN A 70 -15.10 14.68 0.31
C GLN A 70 -13.89 15.19 1.10
N ILE A 71 -12.92 15.80 0.42
CA ILE A 71 -11.70 16.37 1.02
C ILE A 71 -11.98 17.74 1.65
N GLU A 72 -12.81 18.59 1.03
CA GLU A 72 -12.97 20.00 1.44
C GLU A 72 -14.19 20.22 2.36
N GLU A 73 -15.28 19.47 2.17
CA GLU A 73 -16.59 19.84 2.73
C GLU A 73 -17.11 18.87 3.79
N LYS A 74 -16.49 17.68 3.92
CA LYS A 74 -16.98 16.62 4.81
C LYS A 74 -16.21 16.53 6.11
N GLU A 75 -16.91 16.05 7.13
CA GLU A 75 -16.33 15.76 8.44
C GLU A 75 -15.26 14.67 8.37
N ARG A 76 -14.36 14.71 9.34
CA ARG A 76 -13.30 13.72 9.51
C ARG A 76 -13.85 12.32 9.70
N HIS A 77 -13.31 11.36 8.95
CA HIS A 77 -13.59 9.94 9.14
C HIS A 77 -13.21 9.51 10.56
N LYS A 78 -14.14 8.84 11.24
CA LYS A 78 -13.86 8.22 12.54
C LYS A 78 -13.30 6.82 12.28
N PRO A 79 -12.02 6.55 12.64
CA PRO A 79 -11.39 5.28 12.31
C PRO A 79 -12.10 4.11 13.01
N GLN A 80 -12.28 3.02 12.28
CA GLN A 80 -12.90 1.77 12.76
C GLN A 80 -11.87 0.64 12.70
N HIS A 81 -10.98 0.61 13.68
CA HIS A 81 -9.89 -0.36 13.71
C HIS A 81 -10.39 -1.80 13.81
N ARG A 82 -9.88 -2.65 12.90
CA ARG A 82 -10.12 -4.09 12.88
C ARG A 82 -8.78 -4.80 13.06
N GLN A 83 -8.27 -4.78 14.28
CA GLN A 83 -6.96 -5.36 14.56
C GLN A 83 -6.96 -6.88 14.33
N PRO A 84 -6.06 -7.42 13.51
CA PRO A 84 -5.82 -8.85 13.45
C PRO A 84 -5.24 -9.33 14.79
N THR A 85 -5.71 -10.48 15.29
CA THR A 85 -5.20 -11.11 16.51
C THR A 85 -3.85 -11.77 16.31
N SER A 86 -3.55 -12.20 15.08
CA SER A 86 -2.26 -12.75 14.67
C SER A 86 -2.03 -12.46 13.18
N LEU A 87 -0.80 -12.66 12.73
CA LEU A 87 -0.48 -12.61 11.30
C LEU A 87 -1.33 -13.60 10.48
N ALA A 88 -1.53 -14.83 10.99
CA ALA A 88 -2.33 -15.84 10.30
C ALA A 88 -3.82 -15.46 10.21
N ASP A 89 -4.39 -14.88 11.27
CA ASP A 89 -5.80 -14.43 11.29
C ASP A 89 -6.07 -13.28 10.31
N GLY A 90 -5.05 -12.47 10.06
CA GLY A 90 -5.06 -11.42 9.02
C GLY A 90 -4.85 -11.95 7.60
N GLY A 91 -4.67 -13.25 7.40
CA GLY A 91 -4.54 -13.87 6.08
C GLY A 91 -3.12 -14.18 5.62
N ALA A 92 -2.09 -13.91 6.43
CA ALA A 92 -0.72 -14.30 6.08
C ALA A 92 -0.54 -15.83 6.02
N ILE A 93 0.23 -16.29 5.04
CA ILE A 93 0.50 -17.72 4.86
C ILE A 93 1.47 -18.19 5.96
N VAL A 94 1.01 -19.09 6.83
CA VAL A 94 1.75 -19.54 8.03
C VAL A 94 3.17 -20.01 7.72
N SER A 95 3.39 -20.70 6.59
CA SER A 95 4.73 -21.19 6.20
C SER A 95 5.73 -20.09 5.86
N TRP A 96 5.29 -18.84 5.72
CA TRP A 96 6.13 -17.69 5.42
C TRP A 96 6.34 -16.78 6.64
N ILE A 97 5.64 -17.06 7.74
CA ILE A 97 5.79 -16.35 9.00
C ILE A 97 7.04 -16.87 9.73
N ASN A 98 7.80 -15.96 10.32
CA ASN A 98 8.97 -16.28 11.13
C ASN A 98 8.92 -15.41 12.40
N GLU A 99 9.82 -15.68 13.35
CA GLU A 99 9.86 -14.96 14.63
C GLU A 99 10.03 -13.44 14.46
N ALA A 100 10.78 -12.99 13.46
CA ALA A 100 10.96 -11.56 13.20
C ALA A 100 9.63 -10.89 12.79
N HIS A 101 8.82 -11.57 11.97
CA HIS A 101 7.50 -11.07 11.61
C HIS A 101 6.59 -10.92 12.84
N GLU A 102 6.58 -11.90 13.74
CA GLU A 102 5.75 -11.85 14.95
C GLU A 102 6.20 -10.72 15.89
N ILE A 103 7.51 -10.54 16.09
CA ILE A 103 8.04 -9.43 16.89
C ILE A 103 7.62 -8.08 16.28
N LEU A 104 7.80 -7.90 14.97
CA LEU A 104 7.40 -6.66 14.30
C LEU A 104 5.89 -6.43 14.41
N PHE A 105 5.09 -7.49 14.22
CA PHE A 105 3.65 -7.43 14.33
C PHE A 105 3.23 -6.95 15.71
N ASP A 106 3.83 -7.46 16.78
CA ASP A 106 3.55 -7.01 18.14
C ASP A 106 4.04 -5.57 18.40
N ASP A 107 5.26 -5.23 17.97
CA ASP A 107 5.84 -3.89 18.16
C ASP A 107 4.98 -2.79 17.50
N TYR A 108 4.38 -3.08 16.34
CA TYR A 108 3.52 -2.14 15.62
C TYR A 108 2.04 -2.23 16.00
N ARG A 109 1.68 -3.01 17.03
CA ARG A 109 0.28 -3.20 17.45
C ARG A 109 -0.49 -1.90 17.60
N TRP A 110 0.13 -0.84 18.14
CA TRP A 110 -0.56 0.43 18.41
C TRP A 110 -0.18 1.58 17.47
N PHE A 111 0.49 1.28 16.35
CA PHE A 111 1.02 2.30 15.46
C PHE A 111 -0.05 3.22 14.87
N GLY A 112 -1.21 2.68 14.46
CA GLY A 112 -2.33 3.48 13.95
C GLY A 112 -2.83 4.52 14.98
N ALA A 113 -2.95 4.11 16.24
CA ALA A 113 -3.35 5.00 17.33
C ALA A 113 -2.28 6.07 17.63
N VAL A 114 -0.99 5.69 17.64
CA VAL A 114 0.12 6.64 17.78
C VAL A 114 0.07 7.70 16.68
N LEU A 115 -0.14 7.28 15.42
CA LEU A 115 -0.26 8.23 14.31
C LEU A 115 -1.45 9.16 14.50
N ASN A 116 -2.65 8.64 14.79
CA ASN A 116 -3.85 9.47 14.96
C ASN A 116 -3.68 10.58 16.00
N GLN A 117 -2.93 10.33 17.07
CA GLN A 117 -2.63 11.34 18.10
C GLN A 117 -1.69 12.47 17.64
N HIS A 118 -0.86 12.23 16.61
CA HIS A 118 0.25 13.13 16.27
C HIS A 118 0.19 13.71 14.84
N VAL A 119 -0.66 13.17 13.96
CA VAL A 119 -0.96 13.75 12.65
C VAL A 119 -1.98 14.89 12.75
N SER A 120 -1.99 15.80 11.78
CA SER A 120 -2.93 16.92 11.74
C SER A 120 -4.40 16.47 11.68
N GLU A 121 -5.31 17.35 12.13
CA GLU A 121 -6.70 17.01 12.41
C GLU A 121 -7.40 16.19 11.32
N PRO A 122 -7.36 16.57 10.02
CA PRO A 122 -8.11 15.91 8.94
C PRO A 122 -7.74 14.45 8.69
N TRP A 123 -6.57 14.00 9.14
CA TRP A 123 -6.10 12.64 8.95
C TRP A 123 -6.75 11.66 9.91
N ALA A 124 -7.13 10.49 9.39
CA ALA A 124 -7.47 9.32 10.18
C ALA A 124 -6.81 8.07 9.59
N ILE A 125 -6.15 7.32 10.47
CA ILE A 125 -5.47 6.06 10.15
C ILE A 125 -6.30 4.94 10.75
N GLU A 126 -6.72 4.00 9.91
CA GLU A 126 -7.58 2.89 10.29
C GLU A 126 -6.86 1.58 10.03
N GLU A 127 -6.64 0.77 11.07
CA GLU A 127 -6.03 -0.55 10.91
C GLU A 127 -7.03 -1.55 10.33
N ILE A 128 -6.59 -2.33 9.36
CA ILE A 128 -7.42 -3.33 8.68
C ILE A 128 -7.04 -4.75 9.09
N ASN A 129 -8.01 -5.67 9.00
CA ASN A 129 -7.80 -7.09 9.26
C ASN A 129 -7.21 -7.79 8.03
N ASP A 130 -6.07 -7.30 7.58
CA ASP A 130 -5.28 -7.84 6.47
C ASP A 130 -3.80 -7.67 6.78
N THR A 131 -3.08 -8.79 6.78
CA THR A 131 -1.65 -8.86 7.08
C THR A 131 -0.81 -9.31 5.89
N PHE A 132 -1.46 -9.54 4.75
CA PHE A 132 -0.81 -10.01 3.53
C PHE A 132 -0.59 -8.85 2.57
N ALA A 133 0.66 -8.50 2.38
CA ALA A 133 1.07 -7.24 1.82
C ALA A 133 1.59 -7.41 0.38
N ASP A 134 1.24 -6.48 -0.51
CA ASP A 134 1.58 -6.55 -1.94
C ASP A 134 3.08 -6.27 -2.14
N GLY A 135 3.89 -7.32 -2.33
CA GLY A 135 5.31 -7.20 -2.60
C GLY A 135 5.70 -7.55 -4.05
N ILE A 136 6.76 -6.91 -4.56
CA ILE A 136 7.17 -6.99 -5.98
C ILE A 136 7.78 -8.36 -6.34
N ALA A 137 8.49 -8.99 -5.40
CA ALA A 137 9.23 -10.25 -5.63
C ALA A 137 8.71 -11.42 -4.77
N SER A 138 8.14 -11.11 -3.62
CA SER A 138 7.43 -12.00 -2.71
C SER A 138 6.39 -11.14 -2.01
N PRO A 139 5.22 -11.67 -1.65
CA PRO A 139 4.33 -10.98 -0.73
C PRO A 139 5.08 -10.71 0.57
N ASP A 140 4.91 -9.49 1.07
CA ASP A 140 5.44 -9.08 2.36
C ASP A 140 4.38 -9.37 3.44
N ILE A 141 4.81 -9.46 4.69
CA ILE A 141 3.94 -9.82 5.82
C ILE A 141 4.06 -8.74 6.90
N GLY A 142 2.94 -8.24 7.39
CA GLY A 142 2.92 -7.29 8.50
C GLY A 142 1.58 -6.60 8.69
N ARG A 143 1.55 -5.36 9.21
CA ARG A 143 0.28 -4.64 9.48
C ARG A 143 -0.06 -3.68 8.35
N GLN A 144 -1.34 -3.57 8.03
CA GLN A 144 -1.86 -2.63 7.05
C GLN A 144 -2.87 -1.66 7.64
N TYR A 145 -2.94 -0.48 7.02
CA TYR A 145 -3.82 0.60 7.43
C TYR A 145 -4.44 1.28 6.21
N HIS A 146 -5.71 1.66 6.30
CA HIS A 146 -6.31 2.64 5.41
C HIS A 146 -5.99 4.05 5.90
N VAL A 147 -5.66 4.92 4.94
CA VAL A 147 -5.40 6.34 5.18
C VAL A 147 -6.58 7.14 4.66
N TRP A 148 -7.19 7.90 5.56
CA TRP A 148 -8.31 8.79 5.27
C TRP A 148 -7.90 10.24 5.45
N TYR A 149 -8.32 11.09 4.52
CA TYR A 149 -8.30 12.55 4.67
C TYR A 149 -9.75 13.04 4.64
N ASN A 150 -10.19 13.63 5.74
CA ASN A 150 -11.60 13.89 5.99
C ASN A 150 -12.44 12.62 5.74
N ALA A 151 -13.42 12.65 4.81
CA ALA A 151 -14.26 11.50 4.48
C ALA A 151 -13.74 10.69 3.27
N CYS A 152 -12.58 11.02 2.73
CA CYS A 152 -12.02 10.33 1.57
C CYS A 152 -10.94 9.34 1.99
N GLN A 153 -11.11 8.06 1.63
CA GLN A 153 -10.01 7.10 1.70
C GLN A 153 -9.04 7.41 0.57
N ILE A 154 -7.91 8.03 0.92
CA ILE A 154 -6.94 8.43 -0.06
C ILE A 154 -5.88 7.36 -0.30
N GLY A 155 -5.69 6.41 0.62
CA GLY A 155 -4.55 5.49 0.46
C GLY A 155 -4.44 4.37 1.48
N LYS A 156 -3.22 3.81 1.52
CA LYS A 156 -2.83 2.74 2.44
C LYS A 156 -1.42 2.98 3.01
N ILE A 157 -1.22 2.51 4.23
CA ILE A 157 0.11 2.31 4.84
C ILE A 157 0.28 0.81 5.06
N GLN A 158 1.50 0.33 4.85
CA GLN A 158 1.91 -1.04 5.10
C GLN A 158 3.22 -1.04 5.87
N VAL A 159 3.28 -1.85 6.91
CA VAL A 159 4.47 -2.03 7.75
C VAL A 159 4.96 -3.46 7.59
N THR A 160 6.21 -3.63 7.20
CA THR A 160 6.85 -4.94 6.95
C THR A 160 8.26 -4.96 7.50
N LEU A 161 8.94 -6.12 7.44
CA LEU A 161 10.34 -6.22 7.85
C LEU A 161 11.22 -5.36 6.94
N GLY A 162 12.17 -4.63 7.55
CA GLY A 162 13.18 -3.90 6.79
C GLY A 162 14.04 -4.83 5.94
N SER A 163 14.59 -4.33 4.83
CA SER A 163 15.28 -5.11 3.80
C SER A 163 16.40 -5.99 4.37
N TYR A 164 17.19 -5.45 5.31
CA TYR A 164 18.25 -6.21 5.99
C TYR A 164 17.69 -7.31 6.90
N SER A 165 16.62 -7.01 7.62
CA SER A 165 15.95 -7.92 8.55
C SER A 165 15.28 -9.08 7.83
N SER A 166 14.75 -8.85 6.63
CA SER A 166 14.21 -9.90 5.77
C SER A 166 15.27 -10.90 5.30
N LEU A 167 16.53 -10.46 5.15
CA LEU A 167 17.66 -11.33 4.77
C LEU A 167 18.30 -12.06 5.96
N HIS A 168 18.17 -11.51 7.17
CA HIS A 168 18.78 -12.03 8.40
C HIS A 168 17.79 -12.03 9.58
N PRO A 169 16.68 -12.77 9.49
CA PRO A 169 15.61 -12.75 10.49
C PRO A 169 16.12 -13.19 11.88
N GLU A 170 17.13 -14.06 11.95
CA GLU A 170 17.73 -14.53 13.20
C GLU A 170 18.45 -13.43 14.01
N ARG A 171 18.72 -12.29 13.37
CA ARG A 171 19.37 -11.12 14.01
C ARG A 171 18.39 -10.00 14.34
N PHE A 172 17.11 -10.17 13.98
CA PHE A 172 16.11 -9.12 14.11
C PHE A 172 15.98 -8.59 15.53
N SER A 173 15.96 -9.47 16.53
CA SER A 173 15.83 -9.09 17.94
C SER A 173 16.94 -8.15 18.42
N LYS A 174 18.13 -8.18 17.80
CA LYS A 174 19.29 -7.33 18.13
C LYS A 174 19.41 -6.09 17.24
N ASN A 175 18.75 -6.08 16.08
CA ASN A 175 18.79 -5.00 15.10
C ASN A 175 17.42 -4.87 14.43
N ARG A 176 16.45 -4.46 15.23
CA ARG A 176 15.06 -4.29 14.84
C ARG A 176 14.95 -3.20 13.79
N ARG A 177 14.39 -3.52 12.62
CA ARG A 177 14.15 -2.56 11.52
C ARG A 177 12.86 -2.86 10.78
N ALA A 178 12.07 -1.84 10.53
CA ALA A 178 10.81 -1.92 9.82
C ALA A 178 10.92 -1.11 8.53
N ASP A 179 10.27 -1.58 7.47
CA ASP A 179 9.95 -0.78 6.30
C ASP A 179 8.49 -0.34 6.39
N VAL A 180 8.25 0.96 6.21
CA VAL A 180 6.90 1.52 6.16
C VAL A 180 6.67 2.10 4.79
N ALA A 181 5.85 1.41 4.01
CA ALA A 181 5.42 1.84 2.69
C ALA A 181 4.08 2.59 2.80
N ILE A 182 3.95 3.66 2.01
CA ILE A 182 2.74 4.47 1.91
C ILE A 182 2.40 4.71 0.44
N TRP A 183 1.11 4.56 0.14
CA TRP A 183 0.54 4.79 -1.17
C TRP A 183 -0.67 5.70 -1.04
N LEU A 184 -0.58 6.94 -1.51
CA LEU A 184 -1.66 7.92 -1.44
C LEU A 184 -2.09 8.34 -2.85
N ASN A 185 -3.36 8.11 -3.16
CA ASN A 185 -4.03 8.71 -4.30
C ASN A 185 -4.44 10.14 -3.94
N TYR A 186 -4.56 11.01 -4.94
CA TYR A 186 -5.16 12.34 -4.78
C TYR A 186 -4.43 13.28 -3.80
N LEU A 187 -3.18 12.99 -3.45
CA LEU A 187 -2.39 13.80 -2.53
C LEU A 187 -2.26 15.26 -3.00
N ASN A 188 -2.34 15.49 -4.30
CA ASN A 188 -2.32 16.82 -4.92
C ASN A 188 -3.53 17.71 -4.54
N PHE A 189 -4.59 17.16 -3.93
CA PHE A 189 -5.72 17.94 -3.39
C PHE A 189 -5.60 18.21 -1.89
N VAL A 190 -4.60 17.64 -1.22
CA VAL A 190 -4.38 17.82 0.22
C VAL A 190 -3.45 19.03 0.44
N PRO A 191 -3.76 19.91 1.42
CA PRO A 191 -2.86 21.00 1.79
C PRO A 191 -1.47 20.51 2.16
N TYR A 192 -0.43 21.22 1.69
CA TYR A 192 0.96 20.83 1.91
C TYR A 192 1.30 20.61 3.39
N ALA A 193 0.81 21.49 4.29
CA ALA A 193 1.07 21.37 5.72
C ALA A 193 0.52 20.07 6.32
N ASP A 194 -0.64 19.61 5.85
CA ASP A 194 -1.24 18.36 6.30
C ASP A 194 -0.50 17.15 5.73
N ALA A 195 -0.16 17.17 4.43
CA ALA A 195 0.66 16.12 3.82
C ALA A 195 2.02 16.00 4.53
N LEU A 196 2.66 17.14 4.84
CA LEU A 196 3.91 17.18 5.58
C LEU A 196 3.75 16.60 6.98
N SER A 197 2.65 16.89 7.67
CA SER A 197 2.34 16.31 8.98
C SER A 197 2.33 14.78 8.91
N LEU A 198 1.53 14.19 8.01
CA LEU A 198 1.43 12.73 7.88
C LEU A 198 2.79 12.07 7.60
N ILE A 199 3.48 12.54 6.55
CA ILE A 199 4.72 11.90 6.10
C ILE A 199 5.84 12.09 7.15
N SER A 200 5.94 13.26 7.76
CA SER A 200 6.97 13.50 8.78
C SER A 200 6.74 12.67 10.05
N GLN A 201 5.49 12.46 10.49
CA GLN A 201 5.23 11.59 11.65
C GLN A 201 5.59 10.14 11.35
N ILE A 202 5.25 9.63 10.17
CA ILE A 202 5.63 8.26 9.77
C ILE A 202 7.16 8.10 9.81
N ILE A 203 7.91 9.04 9.24
CA ILE A 203 9.37 9.01 9.24
C ILE A 203 9.93 9.12 10.67
N LEU A 204 9.32 9.94 11.53
CA LEU A 204 9.74 10.11 12.92
C LEU A 204 9.59 8.82 13.72
N TYR A 205 8.42 8.16 13.64
CA TYR A 205 8.14 6.94 14.39
C TYR A 205 8.82 5.69 13.83
N THR A 206 9.19 5.71 12.55
CA THR A 206 9.92 4.60 11.91
C THR A 206 11.44 4.77 12.03
N GLY A 207 11.93 6.01 12.12
CA GLY A 207 13.35 6.33 12.11
C GLY A 207 14.09 6.06 13.42
N SER A 208 15.38 6.39 13.42
CA SER A 208 16.18 6.42 14.64
C SER A 208 15.79 7.60 15.52
N TYR A 209 15.81 7.42 16.83
CA TYR A 209 15.41 8.44 17.78
C TYR A 209 16.29 8.37 19.02
N ASP A 210 16.96 9.49 19.31
CA ASP A 210 17.64 9.67 20.58
C ASP A 210 16.63 10.18 21.61
N ILE A 211 16.36 9.38 22.64
CA ILE A 211 15.43 9.72 23.72
C ILE A 211 15.90 10.95 24.50
N SER A 212 17.22 11.21 24.54
CA SER A 212 17.79 12.36 25.25
C SER A 212 17.64 13.67 24.49
N ASP A 213 17.62 13.64 23.15
CA ASP A 213 17.37 14.79 22.29
C ASP A 213 16.61 14.39 21.01
N GLY A 214 15.30 14.63 21.02
CA GLY A 214 14.43 14.35 19.88
C GLY A 214 14.50 15.37 18.74
N ASN A 215 15.13 16.53 18.93
CA ASN A 215 15.11 17.60 17.92
C ASN A 215 15.79 17.20 16.61
N PRO A 216 16.98 16.57 16.60
CA PRO A 216 17.60 16.09 15.37
C PRO A 216 16.72 15.11 14.60
N ALA A 217 16.01 14.22 15.29
CA ALA A 217 15.10 13.27 14.67
C ALA A 217 13.90 13.97 14.02
N ARG A 218 13.29 14.93 14.72
CA ARG A 218 12.17 15.74 14.19
C ARG A 218 12.59 16.56 12.96
N VAL A 219 13.73 17.24 13.01
CA VAL A 219 14.26 18.01 11.88
C VAL A 219 14.55 17.11 10.69
N ARG A 220 15.17 15.96 10.92
CA ARG A 220 15.44 14.98 9.86
C ARG A 220 14.13 14.48 9.23
N ALA A 221 13.13 14.13 10.04
CA ALA A 221 11.84 13.66 9.56
C ALA A 221 11.13 14.72 8.70
N LEU A 222 11.12 15.98 9.16
CA LEU A 222 10.57 17.11 8.40
C LEU A 222 11.29 17.32 7.06
N ASN A 223 12.62 17.29 7.06
CA ASN A 223 13.41 17.48 5.84
C ASN A 223 13.17 16.35 4.82
N LEU A 224 13.15 15.10 5.28
CA LEU A 224 12.89 13.94 4.41
C LEU A 224 11.47 13.97 3.84
N ALA A 225 10.47 14.29 4.67
CA ALA A 225 9.08 14.45 4.23
C ALA A 225 8.93 15.58 3.21
N SER A 226 9.51 16.76 3.49
CA SER A 226 9.49 17.91 2.59
C SER A 226 10.13 17.58 1.24
N ASN A 227 11.25 16.85 1.23
CA ASN A 227 11.91 16.42 0.00
C ASN A 227 11.04 15.46 -0.81
N ALA A 228 10.47 14.42 -0.17
CA ALA A 228 9.59 13.46 -0.82
C ALA A 228 8.36 14.12 -1.46
N LEU A 229 7.70 15.02 -0.73
CA LEU A 229 6.54 15.77 -1.20
C LEU A 229 6.92 16.72 -2.35
N SER A 230 8.07 17.38 -2.26
CA SER A 230 8.56 18.27 -3.33
C SER A 230 8.86 17.50 -4.62
N SER A 231 9.50 16.33 -4.52
CA SER A 231 9.74 15.45 -5.67
C SER A 231 8.43 15.01 -6.31
N HIS A 232 7.45 14.59 -5.50
CA HIS A 232 6.14 14.22 -6.01
C HIS A 232 5.41 15.38 -6.71
N LEU A 233 5.46 16.58 -6.14
CA LEU A 233 4.87 17.78 -6.75
C LEU A 233 5.43 18.02 -8.15
N TRP A 234 6.74 17.87 -8.34
CA TRP A 234 7.36 18.02 -9.67
C TRP A 234 6.88 16.97 -10.66
N GLU A 235 6.65 15.74 -10.23
CA GLU A 235 6.08 14.69 -11.09
C GLU A 235 4.62 14.97 -11.46
N VAL A 236 3.81 15.43 -10.50
CA VAL A 236 2.41 15.85 -10.76
C VAL A 236 2.35 17.00 -11.77
N ILE A 237 3.22 18.00 -11.63
CA ILE A 237 3.28 19.14 -12.56
C ILE A 237 3.74 18.69 -13.95
N ARG A 238 4.73 17.77 -14.01
CA ARG A 238 5.25 17.23 -15.27
C ARG A 238 4.20 16.43 -16.04
N GLU A 239 3.33 15.70 -15.34
CA GLU A 239 2.29 14.84 -15.93
C GLU A 239 0.87 15.33 -15.58
N ALA A 240 0.57 16.59 -15.90
CA ALA A 240 -0.68 17.27 -15.48
C ALA A 240 -2.01 16.63 -15.94
N ASP A 241 -1.96 15.70 -16.91
CA ASP A 241 -3.15 14.98 -17.40
C ASP A 241 -3.56 13.80 -16.50
N TYR A 242 -2.74 13.44 -15.53
CA TYR A 242 -2.96 12.34 -14.58
C TYR A 242 -2.62 12.78 -13.15
N SER A 243 -3.31 12.22 -12.14
CA SER A 243 -2.93 12.40 -10.73
C SER A 243 -2.07 11.20 -10.34
N PRO A 244 -0.72 11.31 -10.37
CA PRO A 244 0.12 10.21 -9.97
C PRO A 244 -0.13 9.88 -8.50
N ARG A 245 -0.10 8.58 -8.20
CA ARG A 245 -0.10 8.09 -6.83
C ARG A 245 1.22 8.49 -6.18
N PHE A 246 1.15 8.96 -4.95
CA PHE A 246 2.33 9.18 -4.12
C PHE A 246 2.76 7.84 -3.54
N ASP A 247 3.90 7.34 -4.01
CA ASP A 247 4.53 6.11 -3.56
C ASP A 247 5.79 6.46 -2.80
N TYR A 248 5.85 6.11 -1.51
CA TYR A 248 7.00 6.38 -0.66
C TYR A 248 7.21 5.22 0.31
N SER A 249 8.48 4.89 0.57
CA SER A 249 8.84 3.95 1.63
C SER A 249 9.97 4.52 2.47
N TYR A 250 9.97 4.16 3.74
CA TYR A 250 11.02 4.54 4.66
C TYR A 250 11.33 3.40 5.62
N GLU A 251 12.61 3.05 5.70
CA GLU A 251 13.10 1.99 6.57
C GLU A 251 13.86 2.57 7.77
N GLY A 252 13.60 2.06 8.97
CA GLY A 252 14.32 2.48 10.16
C GLY A 252 14.10 1.59 11.38
N PRO A 253 14.79 1.89 12.50
CA PRO A 253 14.78 1.06 13.71
C PRO A 253 13.60 1.29 14.67
N TYR A 254 12.73 2.28 14.38
CA TYR A 254 11.48 2.58 15.08
C TYR A 254 11.59 2.71 16.62
N GLU A 255 12.69 3.29 17.08
CA GLU A 255 13.05 3.40 18.51
C GLU A 255 12.04 4.22 19.32
N LEU A 256 11.51 5.31 18.74
CA LEU A 256 10.49 6.13 19.40
C LEU A 256 9.17 5.36 19.56
N LEU A 257 8.77 4.59 18.54
CA LEU A 257 7.54 3.80 18.59
C LEU A 257 7.63 2.74 19.69
N GLN A 258 8.74 1.99 19.73
CA GLN A 258 9.01 1.00 20.79
C GLN A 258 8.86 1.64 22.17
N HIS A 259 9.51 2.79 22.38
CA HIS A 259 9.45 3.48 23.67
C HIS A 259 8.01 3.86 24.10
N ILE A 260 7.18 4.35 23.17
CA ILE A 260 5.78 4.70 23.46
C ILE A 260 4.95 3.45 23.76
N VAL A 261 5.14 2.39 22.97
CA VAL A 261 4.43 1.11 23.16
C VAL A 261 4.81 0.49 24.49
N ASP A 262 6.08 0.50 24.87
CA ASP A 262 6.55 0.00 26.17
C ASP A 262 5.89 0.77 27.32
N ILE A 263 5.86 2.10 27.26
CA ILE A 263 5.20 2.94 28.28
C ILE A 263 3.71 2.61 28.39
N TRP A 264 3.00 2.45 27.27
CA TRP A 264 1.58 2.11 27.29
C TRP A 264 1.34 0.70 27.84
N SER A 265 2.20 -0.26 27.48
CA SER A 265 2.14 -1.64 27.95
C SER A 265 2.39 -1.72 29.46
N GLU A 266 3.44 -1.06 29.96
CA GLU A 266 3.77 -0.99 31.39
C GLU A 266 2.64 -0.36 32.23
N ASN A 267 1.91 0.60 31.65
CA ASN A 267 0.75 1.24 32.27
C ASN A 267 -0.57 0.51 32.03
N GLY A 268 -0.56 -0.66 31.37
CA GLY A 268 -1.77 -1.43 31.05
C GLY A 268 -2.77 -0.67 30.17
N THR A 269 -2.29 0.27 29.35
CA THR A 269 -3.12 1.10 28.48
C THR A 269 -3.19 0.49 27.08
N ASP A 270 -4.37 0.00 26.69
CA ASP A 270 -4.66 -0.30 25.29
C ASP A 270 -5.36 0.92 24.65
N PRO A 271 -4.71 1.67 23.74
CA PRO A 271 -5.28 2.86 23.11
C PRO A 271 -6.53 2.55 22.27
N TYR A 272 -6.67 1.34 21.74
CA TYR A 272 -7.88 0.95 21.01
C TYR A 272 -9.06 0.74 21.92
N GLN A 273 -8.84 0.29 23.16
CA GLN A 273 -9.91 0.17 24.15
C GLN A 273 -10.22 1.52 24.82
N LYS A 274 -9.19 2.30 25.13
CA LYS A 274 -9.31 3.56 25.88
C LYS A 274 -9.85 4.71 25.04
N TRP A 275 -9.36 4.84 23.81
CA TRP A 275 -9.66 5.96 22.91
C TRP A 275 -10.23 5.51 21.56
N GLY A 276 -10.52 4.22 21.40
CA GLY A 276 -10.98 3.70 20.11
C GLY A 276 -9.89 3.72 19.02
N GLY A 277 -8.63 3.98 19.37
CA GLY A 277 -7.53 4.17 18.40
C GLY A 277 -7.43 5.56 17.82
N ASP A 278 -8.18 6.52 18.37
CA ASP A 278 -8.19 7.92 17.94
C ASP A 278 -7.60 8.84 19.03
N ARG A 279 -7.71 10.16 18.83
CA ARG A 279 -7.25 11.20 19.77
C ARG A 279 -8.00 11.22 21.10
#